data_AF-A0A7C3CS33-F1
#
_entry.id   AF-A0A7C3CS33-F1
#
_cell.length_a   1.000
_cell.length_b   1.000
_cell.length_c   1.000
_cell.angle_alpha   90.00
_cell.angle_beta   90.00
_cell.angle_gamma   90.00
#
_symmetry.space_group_name_H-M   'P 1'
#
loop_
_entity.id
_entity.type
_entity.pdbx_description
1 polymer ?
#
loop_
_entity_poly.entity_id
_entity_poly.type
_entity_poly.pdbx_seq_one_letter_code
_entity_poly.pdbx_strand_id
1 'polypeptide(L)'
;MIRNMLITDVPAVVQVHLRSFQGFFLTFLGPAFLRQLYAAILADPSGIGFVAEDEKGVCGFVAGTTQPSGFYRRLLRRRWWHFALAVTLPVLRRPSIIPRLLRAFAMPEQVAQQEGRGTLMSVAVLPEAQGKGIGRALVRAFLDEAVHRGLRQVDLTTDRDNNEATNHFYQ
;
A
#
# COMPACT_ATOMS: atom_id res chain seq x y z
N MET A 1 -13.44 10.99 9.66
CA MET A 1 -13.57 9.75 10.46
C MET A 1 -12.56 8.72 9.97
N ILE A 2 -11.92 7.94 10.85
CA ILE A 2 -11.08 6.79 10.46
C ILE A 2 -11.88 5.50 10.70
N ARG A 3 -11.88 4.58 9.73
CA ARG A 3 -12.53 3.28 9.85
C ARG A 3 -11.81 2.19 9.06
N ASN A 4 -12.14 0.92 9.33
CA ASN A 4 -11.66 -0.21 8.54
C ASN A 4 -11.99 -0.01 7.06
N MET A 5 -11.02 -0.34 6.20
CA MET A 5 -11.19 -0.35 4.75
C MET A 5 -12.01 -1.57 4.34
N LEU A 6 -13.04 -1.35 3.53
CA LEU A 6 -13.89 -2.38 2.96
C LEU A 6 -13.58 -2.57 1.48
N ILE A 7 -13.99 -3.71 0.92
CA ILE A 7 -13.79 -4.01 -0.51
C ILE A 7 -14.46 -2.96 -1.41
N THR A 8 -15.57 -2.37 -0.96
CA THR A 8 -16.30 -1.30 -1.65
C THR A 8 -15.53 0.02 -1.71
N ASP A 9 -14.54 0.22 -0.85
CA ASP A 9 -13.71 1.43 -0.82
C ASP A 9 -12.56 1.38 -1.83
N VAL A 10 -12.19 0.18 -2.30
CA VAL A 10 -11.05 -0.04 -3.19
C VAL A 10 -11.06 0.88 -4.41
N PRO A 11 -12.19 1.12 -5.11
CA PRO A 11 -12.22 2.10 -6.20
C PRO A 11 -11.80 3.51 -5.78
N ALA A 12 -12.26 3.99 -4.62
CA ALA A 12 -11.92 5.31 -4.09
C ALA A 12 -10.47 5.37 -3.61
N VAL A 13 -10.00 4.33 -2.91
CA VAL A 13 -8.60 4.18 -2.47
C VAL A 13 -7.64 4.24 -3.66
N VAL A 14 -7.98 3.59 -4.77
CA VAL A 14 -7.18 3.64 -6.00
C VAL A 14 -7.12 5.06 -6.57
N GLN A 15 -8.22 5.81 -6.54
CA GLN A 15 -8.23 7.21 -6.96
C GLN A 15 -7.35 8.08 -6.05
N VAL A 16 -7.45 7.91 -4.73
CA VAL A 16 -6.57 8.61 -3.78
C VAL A 16 -5.11 8.27 -4.08
N HIS A 17 -4.77 7.00 -4.26
CA HIS A 17 -3.40 6.57 -4.57
C HIS A 17 -2.87 7.23 -5.85
N LEU A 18 -3.64 7.19 -6.95
CA LEU A 18 -3.23 7.78 -8.22
C LEU A 18 -3.03 9.29 -8.14
N ARG A 19 -3.87 9.99 -7.36
CA ARG A 19 -3.79 11.45 -7.20
C ARG A 19 -2.66 11.89 -6.26
N SER A 20 -2.38 11.11 -5.22
CA SER A 20 -1.36 11.43 -4.21
C SER A 20 0.05 10.99 -4.60
N PHE A 21 0.19 9.94 -5.42
CA PHE A 21 1.48 9.38 -5.84
C PHE A 21 1.77 9.60 -7.33
N GLN A 22 1.54 10.81 -7.84
CA GLN A 22 1.86 11.12 -9.24
C GLN A 22 3.35 10.92 -9.50
N GLY A 23 3.69 10.14 -10.53
CA GLY A 23 5.08 9.84 -10.90
C GLY A 23 5.74 8.68 -10.13
N PHE A 24 5.08 8.06 -9.15
CA PHE A 24 5.62 6.90 -8.44
C PHE A 24 5.40 5.59 -9.22
N PHE A 25 6.26 4.60 -8.94
CA PHE A 25 6.31 3.33 -9.69
C PHE A 25 4.97 2.58 -9.75
N LEU A 26 4.27 2.42 -8.62
CA LEU A 26 3.02 1.66 -8.59
C LEU A 26 1.88 2.34 -9.36
N THR A 27 1.89 3.68 -9.41
CA THR A 27 0.98 4.49 -10.22
C THR A 27 1.11 4.16 -11.71
N PHE A 28 2.32 3.85 -12.20
CA PHE A 28 2.55 3.44 -13.60
C PHE A 28 1.92 2.09 -13.97
N LEU A 29 1.65 1.22 -12.99
CA LEU A 29 0.98 -0.06 -13.23
C LEU A 29 -0.53 0.10 -13.42
N GLY A 30 -1.05 1.28 -13.08
CA GLY A 30 -2.40 1.70 -13.40
C GLY A 30 -3.49 1.20 -12.43
N PRO A 31 -4.72 1.69 -12.61
CA PRO A 31 -5.83 1.44 -11.67
C PRO A 31 -6.20 -0.04 -11.56
N ALA A 32 -6.08 -0.82 -12.65
CA ALA A 32 -6.43 -2.24 -12.63
C ALA A 32 -5.51 -3.03 -11.69
N PHE A 33 -4.21 -2.74 -11.72
CA PHE A 33 -3.24 -3.37 -10.82
C PHE A 33 -3.50 -2.97 -9.37
N LEU A 34 -3.68 -1.68 -9.11
CA LEU A 34 -3.91 -1.16 -7.75
C LEU A 34 -5.18 -1.74 -7.13
N ARG A 35 -6.26 -1.92 -7.92
CA ARG A 35 -7.48 -2.60 -7.43
C ARG A 35 -7.18 -4.01 -6.95
N GLN A 36 -6.37 -4.77 -7.69
CA GLN A 36 -6.01 -6.13 -7.31
C GLN A 36 -5.10 -6.14 -6.07
N LEU A 37 -4.17 -5.20 -5.97
CA LEU A 37 -3.30 -5.04 -4.81
C LEU A 37 -4.12 -4.80 -3.53
N TYR A 38 -4.96 -3.77 -3.50
CA TYR A 38 -5.75 -3.45 -2.31
C TYR A 38 -6.77 -4.53 -1.98
N ALA A 39 -7.48 -5.06 -2.99
CA ALA A 39 -8.43 -6.14 -2.76
C ALA A 39 -7.77 -7.40 -2.17
N ALA A 40 -6.51 -7.66 -2.53
CA ALA A 40 -5.79 -8.79 -2.00
C ALA A 40 -5.18 -8.54 -0.61
N ILE A 41 -4.77 -7.32 -0.30
CA ILE A 41 -4.43 -6.93 1.09
C ILE A 41 -5.65 -7.20 1.99
N LEU A 42 -6.84 -6.75 1.60
CA LEU A 42 -8.07 -6.95 2.39
C LEU A 42 -8.50 -8.42 2.50
N ALA A 43 -8.16 -9.25 1.52
CA ALA A 43 -8.52 -10.67 1.50
C ALA A 43 -7.49 -11.57 2.22
N ASP A 44 -6.32 -11.06 2.57
CA ASP A 44 -5.29 -11.79 3.31
C ASP A 44 -5.53 -11.56 4.82
N PRO A 45 -5.60 -12.60 5.66
CA PRO A 45 -5.76 -12.45 7.11
C PRO A 45 -4.65 -11.63 7.77
N SER A 46 -3.47 -11.56 7.16
CA SER A 46 -2.37 -10.72 7.62
C SER A 46 -2.54 -9.24 7.26
N GLY A 47 -3.47 -8.90 6.35
CA GLY A 47 -3.68 -7.56 5.85
C GLY A 47 -4.31 -6.61 6.87
N ILE A 48 -3.83 -5.38 6.86
CA ILE A 48 -4.37 -4.25 7.63
C ILE A 48 -4.69 -3.13 6.64
N GLY A 49 -5.89 -2.55 6.75
CA GLY A 49 -6.32 -1.46 5.89
C GLY A 49 -7.32 -0.54 6.58
N PHE A 50 -7.07 0.77 6.52
CA PHE A 50 -7.96 1.80 7.03
C PHE A 50 -8.17 2.89 5.99
N VAL A 51 -9.33 3.53 6.04
CA VAL A 51 -9.66 4.72 5.26
C VAL A 51 -9.98 5.90 6.17
N ALA A 52 -9.66 7.09 5.69
CA ALA A 52 -10.12 8.35 6.22
C ALA A 52 -11.24 8.89 5.34
N GLU A 53 -12.35 9.27 5.96
CA GLU A 53 -13.51 9.83 5.28
C GLU A 53 -13.85 11.23 5.79
N ASP A 54 -14.30 12.07 4.87
CA ASP A 54 -14.97 13.34 5.12
C ASP A 54 -16.37 13.35 4.44
N GLU A 55 -17.03 14.51 4.43
CA GLU A 55 -18.36 14.68 3.83
C GLU A 55 -18.43 14.33 2.33
N LYS A 56 -17.28 14.32 1.63
CA LYS A 56 -17.16 14.02 0.20
C LYS A 56 -16.74 12.57 -0.05
N GLY A 57 -16.50 11.78 1.00
CA GLY A 57 -16.12 10.36 0.94
C GLY A 57 -14.68 10.11 1.35
N VAL A 58 -14.07 9.06 0.80
CA VAL A 58 -12.70 8.64 1.14
C VAL A 58 -11.69 9.70 0.68
N CYS A 59 -11.02 10.33 1.65
CA CYS A 59 -10.00 11.35 1.43
C CYS A 59 -8.58 10.89 1.77
N GLY A 60 -8.42 9.71 2.36
CA GLY A 60 -7.12 9.10 2.66
C GLY A 60 -7.22 7.63 2.97
N PHE A 61 -6.09 6.93 2.95
CA PHE A 61 -6.02 5.51 3.32
C PHE A 61 -4.64 5.12 3.82
N VAL A 62 -4.58 3.99 4.52
CA VAL A 62 -3.35 3.25 4.83
C VAL A 62 -3.60 1.76 4.61
N ALA A 63 -2.61 1.05 4.07
CA ALA A 63 -2.67 -0.38 3.83
C ALA A 63 -1.30 -1.04 4.02
N GLY A 64 -1.30 -2.28 4.51
CA GLY A 64 -0.10 -3.04 4.78
C GLY A 64 -0.40 -4.46 5.24
N THR A 65 0.62 -5.14 5.76
CA THR A 65 0.54 -6.53 6.19
C THR A 65 1.35 -6.78 7.46
N THR A 66 0.86 -7.70 8.27
CA THR A 66 1.56 -8.23 9.45
C THR A 66 2.57 -9.33 9.13
N GLN A 67 2.55 -9.86 7.91
CA GLN A 67 3.42 -10.96 7.47
C GLN A 67 3.97 -10.64 6.08
N PRO A 68 4.97 -9.74 5.98
CA PRO A 68 5.53 -9.35 4.70
C PRO A 68 6.20 -10.53 3.98
N SER A 69 6.78 -11.48 4.73
CA SER A 69 7.28 -12.74 4.17
C SER A 69 6.20 -13.52 3.44
N GLY A 70 6.46 -13.75 2.16
CA GLY A 70 5.56 -14.50 1.30
C GLY A 70 4.23 -13.80 1.02
N PHE A 71 4.01 -12.53 1.41
CA PHE A 71 2.81 -11.78 1.04
C PHE A 71 2.66 -11.75 -0.48
N TYR A 72 3.70 -11.32 -1.21
CA TYR A 72 3.69 -11.33 -2.67
C TYR A 72 3.55 -12.75 -3.25
N ARG A 73 4.09 -13.77 -2.59
CA ARG A 73 3.92 -15.17 -3.02
C ARG A 73 2.48 -15.65 -2.82
N ARG A 74 1.82 -15.32 -1.71
CA ARG A 74 0.40 -15.63 -1.43
C ARG A 74 -0.52 -14.85 -2.36
N LEU A 75 -0.20 -13.58 -2.59
CA LEU A 75 -0.86 -12.67 -3.52
C LEU A 75 -0.85 -13.23 -4.95
N LEU A 76 0.34 -13.55 -5.45
CA LEU A 76 0.52 -14.17 -6.76
C LEU A 76 -0.19 -15.54 -6.80
N ARG A 77 0.02 -16.43 -5.83
CA ARG A 77 -0.61 -17.77 -5.87
C ARG A 77 -2.14 -17.73 -5.94
N ARG A 78 -2.81 -16.78 -5.27
CA ARG A 78 -4.29 -16.67 -5.27
C ARG A 78 -4.86 -15.89 -6.46
N ARG A 79 -4.14 -14.88 -6.98
CA ARG A 79 -4.68 -13.94 -7.99
C ARG A 79 -3.68 -13.60 -9.12
N TRP A 80 -2.68 -14.45 -9.37
CA TRP A 80 -1.62 -14.19 -10.37
C TRP A 80 -2.16 -13.89 -11.76
N TRP A 81 -3.28 -14.50 -12.16
CA TRP A 81 -3.85 -14.29 -13.49
C TRP A 81 -4.44 -12.88 -13.64
N HIS A 82 -5.15 -12.36 -12.63
CA HIS A 82 -5.61 -10.97 -12.62
C HIS A 82 -4.45 -9.98 -12.56
N PHE A 83 -3.41 -10.30 -11.79
CA PHE A 83 -2.19 -9.50 -11.72
C PHE A 83 -1.45 -9.49 -13.05
N ALA A 84 -1.29 -10.65 -13.68
CA ALA A 84 -0.67 -10.79 -14.98
C ALA A 84 -1.42 -9.96 -16.03
N LEU A 85 -2.75 -10.07 -16.08
CA LEU A 85 -3.60 -9.27 -16.98
C LEU A 85 -3.51 -7.76 -16.70
N ALA A 86 -3.39 -7.35 -15.43
CA ALA A 86 -3.26 -5.94 -15.10
C ALA A 86 -1.89 -5.35 -15.48
N VAL A 87 -0.85 -6.18 -15.47
CA VAL A 87 0.55 -5.77 -15.72
C VAL A 87 0.95 -5.96 -17.18
N THR A 88 0.24 -6.78 -17.97
CA THR A 88 0.54 -7.03 -19.38
C THR A 88 0.61 -5.75 -20.21
N LEU A 89 -0.40 -4.88 -20.14
CA LEU A 89 -0.45 -3.66 -20.95
C LEU A 89 0.66 -2.65 -20.57
N PRO A 90 0.92 -2.35 -19.27
CA PRO A 90 2.08 -1.56 -18.87
C PRO A 90 3.43 -2.14 -19.32
N VAL A 91 3.63 -3.46 -19.17
CA VAL A 91 4.88 -4.13 -19.54
C VAL A 91 5.10 -4.12 -21.06
N LEU A 92 4.05 -4.35 -21.86
CA LEU A 92 4.14 -4.26 -23.31
C LEU A 92 4.49 -2.85 -23.78
N ARG A 93 3.98 -1.81 -23.10
CA ARG A 93 4.30 -0.41 -23.42
C ARG A 93 5.71 -0.01 -23.00
N ARG A 94 6.23 -0.58 -21.90
CA ARG A 94 7.58 -0.28 -21.36
C ARG A 94 8.21 -1.53 -20.74
N PRO A 95 8.89 -2.40 -21.51
CA PRO A 95 9.47 -3.63 -20.98
C PRO A 95 10.59 -3.38 -19.96
N SER A 96 11.17 -2.18 -19.93
CA SER A 96 12.16 -1.77 -18.93
C SER A 96 11.63 -1.75 -17.48
N ILE A 97 10.32 -1.87 -17.26
CA ILE A 97 9.73 -1.94 -15.91
C ILE A 97 9.85 -3.33 -15.26
N ILE A 98 10.10 -4.39 -16.05
CA ILE A 98 10.17 -5.78 -15.58
C ILE A 98 11.21 -5.98 -14.45
N PRO A 99 12.48 -5.56 -14.59
CA PRO A 99 13.46 -5.73 -13.51
C PRO A 99 13.08 -4.94 -12.25
N ARG A 100 12.40 -3.80 -12.40
CA ARG A 100 11.92 -2.99 -11.28
C ARG A 100 10.73 -3.65 -10.57
N LEU A 101 9.82 -4.28 -11.31
CA LEU A 101 8.75 -5.12 -10.76
C LEU A 101 9.33 -6.28 -9.96
N LEU A 102 10.30 -7.00 -10.54
CA LEU A 102 10.94 -8.13 -9.88
C LEU A 102 11.61 -7.70 -8.58
N ARG A 103 12.32 -6.56 -8.55
CA ARG A 103 12.91 -6.02 -7.31
C ARG A 103 11.87 -5.56 -6.29
N ALA A 104 10.80 -4.88 -6.73
CA ALA A 104 9.75 -4.41 -5.83
C ALA A 104 9.00 -5.57 -5.14
N PHE A 105 8.91 -6.72 -5.82
CA PHE A 105 8.31 -7.94 -5.28
C PHE A 105 9.32 -8.88 -4.61
N ALA A 106 10.60 -8.78 -4.95
CA ALA A 106 11.69 -9.49 -4.30
C ALA A 106 12.08 -8.74 -3.01
N MET A 107 11.33 -8.97 -1.95
CA MET A 107 11.81 -8.64 -0.62
C MET A 107 13.01 -9.55 -0.28
N PRO A 108 14.16 -9.02 0.16
CA PRO A 108 15.27 -9.85 0.64
C PRO A 108 14.77 -10.74 1.78
N GLU A 109 14.99 -12.05 1.64
CA GLU A 109 14.51 -13.08 2.58
C GLU A 109 14.94 -12.80 4.03
N GLN A 110 16.10 -12.13 4.20
CA GLN A 110 16.72 -11.76 5.46
C GLN A 110 15.94 -10.70 6.26
N VAL A 111 15.19 -9.80 5.61
CA VAL A 111 14.33 -8.81 6.29
C VAL A 111 12.96 -9.40 6.61
N ALA A 112 12.53 -10.39 5.83
CA ALA A 112 11.18 -10.94 5.87
C ALA A 112 10.94 -11.99 6.98
N GLN A 113 12.01 -12.52 7.60
CA GLN A 113 11.92 -13.62 8.56
C GLN A 113 11.92 -13.22 10.04
N GLN A 114 11.98 -11.93 10.38
CA GLN A 114 11.91 -11.53 11.78
C GLN A 114 10.47 -11.55 12.29
N GLU A 115 10.21 -12.45 13.25
CA GLU A 115 8.90 -12.56 13.90
C GLU A 115 8.48 -11.24 14.56
N GLY A 116 7.19 -10.91 14.44
CA GLY A 116 6.64 -9.67 15.01
C GLY A 116 6.94 -8.39 14.21
N ARG A 117 7.47 -8.49 12.98
CA ARG A 117 7.62 -7.35 12.05
C ARG A 117 6.53 -7.33 10.97
N GLY A 118 5.84 -6.20 10.88
CA GLY A 118 4.91 -5.89 9.79
C GLY A 118 5.48 -4.89 8.79
N THR A 119 4.71 -4.61 7.74
CA THR A 119 5.04 -3.60 6.74
C THR A 119 3.85 -2.71 6.44
N LEU A 120 4.04 -1.41 6.57
CA LEU A 120 3.14 -0.40 6.02
C LEU A 120 3.54 -0.21 4.55
N MET A 121 2.66 -0.66 3.65
CA MET A 121 2.97 -0.73 2.21
C MET A 121 2.58 0.56 1.48
N SER A 122 1.50 1.21 1.91
CA SER A 122 1.05 2.47 1.30
C SER A 122 0.21 3.28 2.28
N VAL A 123 0.45 4.59 2.33
CA VAL A 123 -0.40 5.56 3.02
C VAL A 123 -0.48 6.81 2.18
N ALA A 124 -1.68 7.33 1.96
CA ALA A 124 -1.88 8.56 1.22
C ALA A 124 -3.09 9.33 1.71
N VAL A 125 -3.02 10.65 1.52
CA VAL A 125 -4.11 11.59 1.73
C VAL A 125 -4.21 12.44 0.47
N LEU A 126 -5.44 12.72 0.02
CA LEU A 126 -5.68 13.60 -1.11
C LEU A 126 -4.98 14.96 -0.90
N PRO A 127 -4.39 15.56 -1.94
CA PRO A 127 -3.69 16.84 -1.81
C PRO A 127 -4.52 17.93 -1.12
N GLU A 128 -5.81 18.00 -1.42
CA GLU A 128 -6.74 19.00 -0.84
C GLU A 128 -7.10 18.74 0.64
N ALA A 129 -6.77 17.56 1.15
CA ALA A 129 -7.03 17.13 2.52
C ALA A 129 -5.75 17.03 3.37
N GLN A 130 -4.58 17.32 2.81
CA GLN A 130 -3.30 17.33 3.54
C GLN A 130 -3.21 18.49 4.54
N GLY A 131 -2.22 18.43 5.44
CA GLY A 131 -1.99 19.44 6.49
C GLY A 131 -2.95 19.37 7.69
N LYS A 132 -3.97 18.50 7.64
CA LYS A 132 -5.03 18.37 8.68
C LYS A 132 -4.78 17.23 9.69
N GLY A 133 -3.57 16.66 9.72
CA GLY A 133 -3.22 15.53 10.60
C GLY A 133 -3.79 14.15 10.19
N ILE A 134 -4.53 14.05 9.08
CA ILE A 134 -5.16 12.80 8.61
C ILE A 134 -4.16 11.67 8.41
N GLY A 135 -3.00 11.96 7.80
CA GLY A 135 -1.96 10.95 7.59
C GLY A 135 -1.46 10.36 8.90
N ARG A 136 -1.25 11.19 9.94
CA ARG A 136 -0.85 10.72 11.27
C ARG A 136 -1.93 9.87 11.93
N ALA A 137 -3.21 10.26 11.79
CA ALA A 137 -4.33 9.49 12.32
C ALA A 137 -4.43 8.10 11.65
N LEU A 138 -4.21 8.02 10.33
CA LEU A 138 -4.18 6.76 9.59
C LEU A 138 -3.02 5.87 10.05
N VAL A 139 -1.80 6.41 10.12
CA VAL A 139 -0.63 5.67 10.61
C VAL A 139 -0.86 5.17 12.03
N ARG A 140 -1.43 5.99 12.91
CA ARG A 140 -1.75 5.59 14.28
C ARG A 140 -2.73 4.42 14.31
N ALA A 141 -3.82 4.49 13.56
CA ALA A 141 -4.79 3.38 13.47
C ALA A 141 -4.13 2.08 12.96
N PHE A 142 -3.22 2.19 11.99
CA PHE A 142 -2.44 1.05 11.50
C PHE A 142 -1.54 0.45 12.60
N LEU A 143 -0.82 1.29 13.33
CA LEU A 143 0.09 0.85 14.40
C LEU A 143 -0.67 0.23 15.57
N ASP A 144 -1.81 0.82 15.96
CA ASP A 144 -2.66 0.29 17.02
C ASP A 144 -3.15 -1.13 16.67
N GLU A 145 -3.59 -1.35 15.42
CA GLU A 145 -3.96 -2.67 14.91
C GLU A 145 -2.77 -3.63 14.82
N ALA A 146 -1.59 -3.13 14.41
CA ALA A 146 -0.37 -3.93 14.37
C ALA A 146 0.01 -4.43 15.78
N VAL A 147 -0.04 -3.56 16.79
CA VAL A 147 0.20 -3.92 18.19
C VAL A 147 -0.83 -4.92 18.68
N HIS A 148 -2.12 -4.71 18.37
CA HIS A 148 -3.20 -5.64 18.72
C HIS A 148 -2.97 -7.04 18.10
N ARG A 149 -2.36 -7.10 16.91
CA ARG A 149 -1.96 -8.35 16.24
C ARG A 149 -0.59 -8.89 16.70
N GLY A 150 0.01 -8.33 17.75
CA GLY A 150 1.24 -8.82 18.36
C GLY A 150 2.53 -8.37 17.68
N LEU A 151 2.48 -7.35 16.82
CA LEU A 151 3.68 -6.82 16.18
C LEU A 151 4.45 -5.93 17.15
N ARG A 152 5.77 -6.02 17.06
CA ARG A 152 6.73 -5.21 17.82
C ARG A 152 7.32 -4.09 16.98
N GLN A 153 7.27 -4.24 15.66
CA GLN A 153 7.83 -3.29 14.72
C GLN A 153 7.05 -3.29 13.40
N VAL A 154 6.97 -2.13 12.78
CA VAL A 154 6.41 -1.94 11.43
C VAL A 154 7.47 -1.21 10.61
N ASP A 155 7.85 -1.81 9.49
CA ASP A 155 8.75 -1.17 8.53
C ASP A 155 7.95 -0.51 7.41
N LEU A 156 8.54 0.50 6.79
CA LEU A 156 8.04 1.10 5.57
C LEU A 156 9.23 1.44 4.68
N THR A 157 8.97 1.57 3.38
CA THR A 157 9.97 2.04 2.42
C THR A 157 9.41 3.26 1.72
N THR A 158 10.22 4.29 1.62
CA THR A 158 9.88 5.52 0.90
C THR A 158 11.09 5.95 0.07
N ASP A 159 10.85 6.73 -0.98
CA ASP A 159 11.93 7.21 -1.83
C ASP A 159 12.81 8.19 -1.03
N ARG A 160 14.13 8.03 -1.15
CA ARG A 160 15.09 8.89 -0.44
C ARG A 160 15.15 10.29 -1.05
N ASP A 161 15.21 10.36 -2.38
CA ASP A 161 15.45 11.58 -3.15
C ASP A 161 14.14 12.17 -3.70
N ASN A 162 14.02 13.50 -3.75
CA ASN A 162 12.84 14.23 -4.24
C ASN A 162 11.53 13.85 -3.50
N ASN A 163 11.63 13.60 -2.19
CA ASN A 163 10.53 13.11 -1.36
C ASN A 163 10.56 13.72 0.06
N GLU A 164 11.06 14.95 0.18
CA GLU A 164 11.38 15.63 1.44
C GLU A 164 10.18 15.74 2.36
N ALA A 165 9.00 16.07 1.82
CA ALA A 165 7.76 16.18 2.60
C ALA A 165 7.36 14.85 3.25
N THR A 166 7.53 13.72 2.53
CA THR A 166 7.25 12.39 3.05
C THR A 166 8.30 11.94 4.04
N ASN A 167 9.58 12.24 3.79
CA ASN A 167 10.67 11.95 4.72
C ASN A 167 10.46 12.68 6.05
N HIS A 168 10.12 13.97 6.02
CA HIS A 168 9.81 14.75 7.21
C HIS A 168 8.53 14.29 7.93
N PHE A 169 7.58 13.69 7.20
CA PHE A 169 6.38 13.11 7.82
C PHE A 169 6.70 11.90 8.72
N TYR A 170 7.78 11.17 8.44
CA TYR A 170 8.17 9.96 9.18
C TYR A 170 9.30 10.16 10.20
N GLN A 171 10.04 11.28 10.13
CA GLN A 171 11.04 11.68 11.12
C GLN A 171 10.39 12.28 12.37
#